data_AF-A0A9E1IB61-F1
#
_entry.id   AF-A0A9E1IB61-F1
#
_cell.length_a   1.000
_cell.length_b   1.000
_cell.length_c   1.000
_cell.angle_alpha   90.00
_cell.angle_beta   90.00
_cell.angle_gamma   90.00
#
_symmetry.space_group_name_H-M   'P 1'
#
loop_
_entity.id
_entity.type
_entity.pdbx_description
1 polymer ?
#
loop_
_entity_poly.entity_id
_entity_poly.type
_entity_poly.pdbx_seq_one_letter_code
_entity_poly.pdbx_strand_id
1 'polypeptide(L)'
;MGGNIEDKYPHLAGEHLKVSLEEEVRSHAEAGDLEAANRVLESAISAGNCLSPLQLSRLAQEIGSPDLALRLLTSAVRQSPNDDSLVTELAELHEDLGHREDLSHPTSPMDTPQCATDPLLMPDRADLVRFLHLFGGREDVHARQWSDPGGRGGYSPIKAPLTPDLAQSHLAGSVTLGVYPIRLDGTVNFFALDLDIRKAALQRAAGDEQEFARLRHVVHQGGLDVLQQLNGYGLPLLLEDSGFKGRHLWGFLERPLPASLVHKFGTGLLRRLVLDSDDLSMEFFPKQGKICKDGLGNLIKLPLGIHRRSGRRGMLLDEKGNPMADPWPAIRQVERIGREPLLDLMTGERQLSQKAERLSFPQHRDAGHPISLEVDIVLEKCAVLREIFDRANSQRRLSYDERLVLHHSLGHLDGGVDVLNQLYQRCPEVPERAFLKRALRGHPVSCPRIRSRLPNITSILPCHCSFGSLHHYPTPILHRPAPAQTPSDSAGAGEAPEENTHPADAFAAELTRAPGQRLEVAGGIWTLREIDGVQQAVWAPQLEE
;
A
#
# COMPACT_ATOMS: atom_id res chain seq x y z
N MET A 1 1.94 2.42 -63.93
CA MET A 1 3.06 3.34 -63.69
C MET A 1 3.31 3.36 -62.20
N GLY A 2 4.26 2.53 -61.75
CA GLY A 2 4.76 2.61 -60.38
C GLY A 2 5.60 3.87 -60.26
N GLY A 3 5.26 4.71 -59.30
CA GLY A 3 6.16 5.73 -58.77
C GLY A 3 6.42 5.34 -57.32
N ASN A 4 7.67 4.99 -57.03
CA ASN A 4 8.10 4.61 -55.69
C ASN A 4 7.95 5.83 -54.77
N ILE A 5 7.51 5.62 -53.53
CA ILE A 5 7.31 6.68 -52.52
C ILE A 5 8.62 7.43 -52.22
N GLU A 6 9.76 6.86 -52.58
CA GLU A 6 11.11 7.42 -52.45
C GLU A 6 11.31 8.74 -53.24
N ASP A 7 10.57 8.98 -54.32
CA ASP A 7 10.72 10.21 -55.12
C ASP A 7 10.05 11.44 -54.47
N LYS A 8 9.20 11.27 -53.45
CA LYS A 8 8.48 12.38 -52.82
C LYS A 8 9.19 12.98 -51.60
N TYR A 9 10.18 12.29 -51.00
CA TYR A 9 10.83 12.72 -49.78
C TYR A 9 12.33 12.34 -49.74
N PRO A 10 13.19 13.02 -50.51
CA PRO A 10 14.63 12.69 -50.59
C PRO A 10 15.41 12.96 -49.28
N HIS A 11 14.80 13.58 -48.29
CA HIS A 11 15.37 13.78 -46.95
C HIS A 11 14.95 12.69 -45.94
N LEU A 12 14.09 11.74 -46.34
CA LEU A 12 13.70 10.59 -45.52
C LEU A 12 14.33 9.27 -46.01
N ALA A 13 15.05 9.30 -47.14
CA ALA A 13 15.93 8.22 -47.58
C ALA A 13 17.34 8.47 -47.03
N GLY A 14 17.47 8.34 -45.71
CA GLY A 14 18.72 8.46 -44.99
C GLY A 14 18.68 7.51 -43.80
N GLU A 15 19.50 6.48 -43.89
CA GLU A 15 19.83 5.47 -42.87
C GLU A 15 19.68 5.98 -41.43
N HIS A 16 18.62 5.58 -40.73
CA HIS A 16 18.68 5.51 -39.28
C HIS A 16 19.45 4.24 -38.92
N LEU A 17 20.77 4.39 -38.73
CA LEU A 17 21.60 3.37 -38.08
C LEU A 17 20.89 2.94 -36.78
N LYS A 18 20.52 1.67 -36.69
CA LYS A 18 20.33 1.02 -35.38
C LYS A 18 21.70 1.01 -34.72
N VAL A 19 21.99 2.02 -33.91
CA VAL A 19 23.18 2.05 -33.07
C VAL A 19 23.12 0.82 -32.17
N SER A 20 24.18 0.01 -32.17
CA SER A 20 24.29 -1.16 -31.28
C SER A 20 24.23 -0.69 -29.83
N LEU A 21 23.67 -1.51 -28.91
CA LEU A 21 23.69 -1.21 -27.47
C LEU A 21 25.11 -0.85 -27.00
N GLU A 22 26.12 -1.54 -27.52
CA GLU A 22 27.52 -1.28 -27.20
C GLU A 22 27.97 0.13 -27.67
N GLU A 23 27.51 0.56 -28.84
CA GLU A 23 27.81 1.88 -29.40
C GLU A 23 27.06 3.00 -28.66
N GLU A 24 25.82 2.76 -28.23
CA GLU A 24 25.03 3.71 -27.44
C GLU A 24 25.65 3.93 -26.05
N VAL A 25 26.06 2.84 -25.39
CA VAL A 25 26.75 2.89 -24.10
C VAL A 25 28.10 3.59 -24.21
N ARG A 26 28.90 3.26 -25.24
CA ARG A 26 30.20 3.92 -25.47
C ARG A 26 30.03 5.39 -25.83
N SER A 27 29.04 5.76 -26.64
CA SER A 27 28.78 7.16 -26.99
C SER A 27 28.46 8.02 -25.75
N HIS A 28 27.66 7.50 -24.81
CA HIS A 28 27.38 8.20 -23.56
C HIS A 28 28.64 8.32 -22.66
N ALA A 29 29.45 7.26 -22.60
CA ALA A 29 30.69 7.27 -21.84
C ALA A 29 31.73 8.25 -22.42
N GLU A 30 31.90 8.28 -23.75
CA GLU A 30 32.79 9.22 -24.45
C GLU A 30 32.33 10.68 -24.29
N ALA A 31 31.03 10.91 -24.16
CA ALA A 31 30.46 12.23 -23.84
C ALA A 31 30.63 12.62 -22.35
N GLY A 32 31.19 11.74 -21.51
CA GLY A 32 31.37 11.96 -20.08
C GLY A 32 30.10 11.76 -19.24
N ASP A 33 29.02 11.25 -19.81
CA ASP A 33 27.75 10.96 -19.12
C ASP A 33 27.69 9.49 -18.69
N LEU A 34 28.47 9.17 -17.67
CA LEU A 34 28.53 7.82 -17.06
C LEU A 34 27.18 7.39 -16.48
N GLU A 35 26.35 8.32 -16.02
CA GLU A 35 25.02 7.98 -15.52
C GLU A 35 24.08 7.55 -16.65
N ALA A 36 24.13 8.19 -17.81
CA ALA A 36 23.37 7.76 -18.98
C ALA A 36 23.86 6.40 -19.50
N ALA A 37 25.18 6.19 -19.60
CA ALA A 37 25.76 4.91 -20.01
C ALA A 37 25.30 3.76 -19.08
N ASN A 38 25.31 3.99 -17.77
CA ASN A 38 24.85 3.02 -16.78
C ASN A 38 23.33 2.76 -16.83
N ARG A 39 22.51 3.79 -17.09
CA ARG A 39 21.06 3.60 -17.28
C ARG A 39 20.75 2.75 -18.50
N VAL A 40 21.48 2.94 -19.61
CA VAL A 40 21.30 2.16 -20.84
C VAL A 40 21.67 0.69 -20.59
N LEU A 41 22.77 0.42 -19.88
CA LEU A 41 23.15 -0.93 -19.44
C LEU A 41 22.09 -1.59 -18.53
N GLU A 42 21.63 -0.89 -17.49
CA GLU A 42 20.63 -1.42 -16.54
C GLU A 42 19.26 -1.65 -17.20
N SER A 43 18.88 -0.81 -18.17
CA SER A 43 17.66 -0.97 -18.97
C SER A 43 17.75 -2.17 -19.90
N ALA A 44 18.90 -2.40 -20.53
CA ALA A 44 19.12 -3.58 -21.39
C ALA A 44 19.00 -4.90 -20.62
N ILE A 45 19.48 -4.94 -19.37
CA ILE A 45 19.34 -6.12 -18.49
C ILE A 45 17.86 -6.37 -18.15
N SER A 46 17.11 -5.32 -17.87
CA SER A 46 15.69 -5.40 -17.51
C SER A 46 14.80 -5.77 -18.70
N ALA A 47 15.23 -5.47 -19.92
CA ALA A 47 14.51 -5.75 -21.16
C ALA A 47 14.84 -7.11 -21.79
N GLY A 48 15.72 -7.93 -21.17
CA GLY A 48 16.07 -9.26 -21.67
C GLY A 48 16.92 -9.25 -22.95
N ASN A 49 17.88 -8.33 -23.04
CA ASN A 49 18.67 -8.10 -24.25
C ASN A 49 19.68 -9.23 -24.56
N CYS A 50 20.22 -9.24 -25.79
CA CYS A 50 20.95 -10.39 -26.40
C CYS A 50 22.41 -10.58 -25.93
N LEU A 51 22.94 -9.73 -25.04
CA LEU A 51 24.33 -9.81 -24.59
C LEU A 51 24.45 -10.70 -23.35
N SER A 52 25.48 -11.55 -23.33
CA SER A 52 25.76 -12.40 -22.16
C SER A 52 26.21 -11.55 -20.96
N PRO A 53 26.05 -12.04 -19.72
CA PRO A 53 26.53 -11.34 -18.53
C PRO A 53 28.03 -11.01 -18.56
N LEU A 54 28.83 -11.83 -19.26
CA LEU A 54 30.25 -11.59 -19.48
C LEU A 54 30.49 -10.38 -20.40
N GLN A 55 29.72 -10.27 -21.50
CA GLN A 55 29.79 -9.14 -22.42
C GLN A 55 29.36 -7.83 -21.74
N LEU A 56 28.30 -7.88 -20.92
CA LEU A 56 27.84 -6.73 -20.16
C LEU A 56 28.84 -6.29 -19.08
N SER A 57 29.49 -7.25 -18.41
CA SER A 57 30.56 -6.96 -17.46
C SER A 57 31.74 -6.26 -18.12
N ARG A 58 32.22 -6.78 -19.24
CA ARG A 58 33.35 -6.17 -19.97
C ARG A 58 33.03 -4.77 -20.47
N LEU A 59 31.82 -4.57 -21.00
CA LEU A 59 31.36 -3.25 -21.42
C LEU A 59 31.28 -2.26 -20.23
N ALA A 60 30.84 -2.72 -19.05
CA ALA A 60 30.83 -1.91 -17.83
C ALA A 60 32.26 -1.56 -17.33
N GLN A 61 33.22 -2.47 -17.48
CA GLN A 61 34.64 -2.21 -17.18
C GLN A 61 35.25 -1.21 -18.16
N GLU A 62 34.97 -1.35 -19.47
CA GLU A 62 35.44 -0.45 -20.53
C GLU A 62 35.02 1.00 -20.29
N ILE A 63 33.79 1.23 -19.83
CA ILE A 63 33.29 2.58 -19.51
C ILE A 63 33.70 3.07 -18.11
N GLY A 64 34.61 2.38 -17.41
CA GLY A 64 35.08 2.80 -16.09
C GLY A 64 34.05 2.65 -14.96
N SER A 65 33.14 1.68 -15.06
CA SER A 65 32.15 1.32 -14.04
C SER A 65 32.39 -0.08 -13.46
N PRO A 66 33.54 -0.33 -12.78
CA PRO A 66 33.91 -1.65 -12.29
C PRO A 66 32.96 -2.19 -11.21
N ASP A 67 32.35 -1.33 -10.39
CA ASP A 67 31.34 -1.75 -9.41
C ASP A 67 30.07 -2.33 -10.05
N LEU A 68 29.68 -1.80 -11.23
CA LEU A 68 28.58 -2.35 -12.00
C LEU A 68 28.97 -3.70 -12.59
N ALA A 69 30.17 -3.82 -13.17
CA ALA A 69 30.71 -5.09 -13.65
C ALA A 69 30.74 -6.16 -12.56
N LEU A 70 31.17 -5.80 -11.34
CA LEU A 70 31.20 -6.67 -10.18
C LEU A 70 29.81 -7.15 -9.78
N ARG A 71 28.82 -6.24 -9.74
CA ARG A 71 27.42 -6.58 -9.46
C ARG A 71 26.83 -7.53 -10.51
N LEU A 72 27.15 -7.32 -11.79
CA LEU A 72 26.65 -8.13 -12.90
C LEU A 72 27.21 -9.55 -12.86
N LEU A 73 28.53 -9.69 -12.73
CA LEU A 73 29.18 -11.01 -12.62
C LEU A 73 28.76 -11.73 -11.34
N THR A 74 28.65 -11.03 -10.21
CA THR A 74 28.17 -11.64 -8.95
C THR A 74 26.76 -12.19 -9.10
N SER A 75 25.86 -11.47 -9.80
CA SER A 75 24.51 -11.95 -10.08
C SER A 75 24.50 -13.16 -11.03
N ALA A 76 25.37 -13.14 -12.06
CA ALA A 76 25.46 -14.19 -13.05
C ALA A 76 26.05 -15.50 -12.47
N VAL A 77 27.13 -15.42 -11.70
CA VAL A 77 27.72 -16.58 -10.98
C VAL A 77 26.72 -17.19 -10.01
N ARG A 78 25.88 -16.39 -9.33
CA ARG A 78 24.81 -16.92 -8.46
C ARG A 78 23.76 -17.71 -9.22
N GLN A 79 23.45 -17.32 -10.45
CA GLN A 79 22.48 -18.01 -11.31
C GLN A 79 23.08 -19.22 -12.00
N SER A 80 24.39 -19.24 -12.22
CA SER A 80 25.13 -20.32 -12.89
C SER A 80 26.49 -20.57 -12.19
N PRO A 81 26.48 -21.17 -10.99
CA PRO A 81 27.69 -21.31 -10.16
C PRO A 81 28.72 -22.31 -10.71
N ASN A 82 28.32 -23.13 -11.67
CA ASN A 82 29.20 -24.10 -12.35
C ASN A 82 29.73 -23.57 -13.70
N ASP A 83 29.51 -22.28 -14.02
CA ASP A 83 30.08 -21.65 -15.20
C ASP A 83 31.48 -21.11 -14.88
N ASP A 84 32.50 -21.93 -15.18
CA ASP A 84 33.91 -21.63 -14.92
C ASP A 84 34.35 -20.30 -15.55
N SER A 85 33.73 -19.88 -16.66
CA SER A 85 34.06 -18.61 -17.31
C SER A 85 33.59 -17.42 -16.48
N LEU A 86 32.41 -17.48 -15.88
CA LEU A 86 31.87 -16.41 -15.04
C LEU A 86 32.59 -16.34 -13.68
N VAL A 87 32.93 -17.50 -13.12
CA VAL A 87 33.66 -17.60 -11.84
C VAL A 87 35.09 -17.04 -12.00
N THR A 88 35.77 -17.37 -13.10
CA THR A 88 37.12 -16.88 -13.39
C THR A 88 37.11 -15.37 -13.60
N GLU A 89 36.21 -14.84 -14.43
CA GLU A 89 36.13 -13.39 -14.69
C GLU A 89 35.75 -12.60 -13.41
N LEU A 90 34.90 -13.18 -12.54
CA LEU A 90 34.58 -12.57 -11.25
C LEU A 90 35.79 -12.54 -10.31
N ALA A 91 36.60 -13.61 -10.30
CA ALA A 91 37.81 -13.67 -9.48
C ALA A 91 38.88 -12.67 -9.95
N GLU A 92 39.11 -12.59 -11.27
CA GLU A 92 40.03 -11.61 -11.87
C GLU A 92 39.60 -10.17 -11.57
N LEU A 93 38.29 -9.85 -11.69
CA LEU A 93 37.78 -8.53 -11.37
C LEU A 93 37.91 -8.17 -9.88
N HIS A 94 37.79 -9.14 -8.96
CA HIS A 94 38.05 -8.90 -7.53
C HIS A 94 39.55 -8.64 -7.25
N GLU A 95 40.44 -9.33 -7.98
CA GLU A 95 41.89 -9.13 -7.87
C GLU A 95 42.29 -7.74 -8.40
N ASP A 96 41.77 -7.34 -9.56
CA ASP A 96 42.00 -6.03 -10.17
C ASP A 96 41.49 -4.87 -9.30
N LEU A 97 40.42 -5.09 -8.52
CA LEU A 97 39.88 -4.12 -7.56
C LEU A 97 40.58 -4.12 -6.19
N GLY A 98 41.61 -4.96 -6.00
CA GLY A 98 42.46 -4.94 -4.82
C GLY A 98 41.86 -5.59 -3.56
N HIS A 99 40.86 -6.45 -3.70
CA HIS A 99 40.29 -7.20 -2.57
C HIS A 99 41.15 -8.43 -2.23
N ARG A 100 42.28 -8.25 -1.53
CA ARG A 100 43.01 -9.36 -0.89
C ARG A 100 42.51 -9.58 0.53
N GLU A 101 41.73 -10.64 0.76
CA GLU A 101 41.57 -11.22 2.10
C GLU A 101 42.76 -12.17 2.38
N ASP A 102 43.52 -11.85 3.43
CA ASP A 102 44.70 -12.61 3.87
C ASP A 102 44.25 -13.77 4.79
N LEU A 103 44.24 -14.99 4.26
CA LEU A 103 43.72 -16.21 4.91
C LEU A 103 44.74 -16.92 5.81
N SER A 104 45.45 -16.20 6.68
CA SER A 104 46.32 -16.85 7.67
C SER A 104 46.41 -16.11 8.99
N HIS A 105 45.53 -16.43 9.94
CA HIS A 105 45.87 -16.75 11.34
C HIS A 105 44.63 -17.30 12.09
N PRO A 106 44.75 -18.39 12.88
CA PRO A 106 43.65 -18.97 13.62
C PRO A 106 43.53 -18.38 15.02
N THR A 107 42.40 -17.72 15.34
CA THR A 107 41.99 -17.47 16.72
C THR A 107 40.69 -18.20 17.02
N SER A 108 40.78 -19.11 18.00
CA SER A 108 39.72 -19.96 18.54
C SER A 108 38.76 -19.15 19.46
N PRO A 109 37.69 -19.73 20.00
CA PRO A 109 36.32 -19.37 19.67
C PRO A 109 35.62 -18.69 20.86
N MET A 110 35.15 -17.46 20.66
CA MET A 110 34.13 -16.87 21.52
C MET A 110 33.07 -16.23 20.63
N ASP A 111 31.98 -16.98 20.46
CA ASP A 111 30.63 -16.59 20.04
C ASP A 111 30.54 -15.29 19.22
N THR A 112 31.01 -15.37 17.98
CA THR A 112 30.36 -14.65 16.90
C THR A 112 28.99 -15.29 16.74
N PRO A 113 27.85 -14.60 16.97
CA PRO A 113 26.58 -15.14 16.52
C PRO A 113 26.69 -15.29 15.01
N GLN A 114 26.68 -16.54 14.55
CA GLN A 114 26.61 -16.91 13.15
C GLN A 114 25.60 -15.99 12.47
N CYS A 115 26.13 -15.13 11.60
CA CYS A 115 25.33 -14.40 10.64
C CYS A 115 24.78 -15.47 9.69
N ALA A 116 23.65 -16.05 10.08
CA ALA A 116 22.88 -16.93 9.21
C ALA A 116 22.46 -16.08 8.02
N THR A 117 23.24 -16.20 6.94
CA THR A 117 22.88 -15.86 5.57
C THR A 117 21.87 -16.90 5.05
N ASP A 118 20.99 -17.41 5.91
CA ASP A 118 19.86 -18.20 5.47
C ASP A 118 18.93 -17.23 4.71
N PRO A 119 18.62 -17.52 3.44
CA PRO A 119 17.66 -16.72 2.72
C PRO A 119 16.36 -16.78 3.51
N LEU A 120 15.82 -15.60 3.84
CA LEU A 120 14.45 -15.44 4.33
C LEU A 120 13.59 -16.43 3.55
N LEU A 121 12.87 -17.32 4.23
CA LEU A 121 12.00 -18.27 3.55
C LEU A 121 11.04 -17.45 2.67
N MET A 122 11.09 -17.65 1.36
CA MET A 122 10.32 -16.80 0.45
C MET A 122 8.82 -17.13 0.60
N PRO A 123 7.96 -16.12 0.74
CA PRO A 123 6.52 -16.31 0.91
C PRO A 123 5.86 -16.82 -0.37
N ASP A 124 4.68 -17.43 -0.19
CA ASP A 124 3.74 -17.59 -1.29
C ASP A 124 2.96 -16.30 -1.58
N ARG A 125 2.09 -16.34 -2.59
CA ARG A 125 1.28 -15.17 -2.98
C ARG A 125 0.27 -14.75 -1.90
N ALA A 126 -0.26 -15.69 -1.11
CA ALA A 126 -1.22 -15.39 -0.05
C ALA A 126 -0.53 -14.66 1.11
N ASP A 127 0.70 -15.05 1.44
CA ASP A 127 1.54 -14.38 2.42
C ASP A 127 1.93 -12.96 1.97
N LEU A 128 2.24 -12.75 0.69
CA LEU A 128 2.48 -11.41 0.14
C LEU A 128 1.26 -10.49 0.30
N VAL A 129 0.05 -11.01 0.01
CA VAL A 129 -1.19 -10.26 0.21
C VAL A 129 -1.42 -9.96 1.69
N ARG A 130 -1.15 -10.93 2.58
CA ARG A 130 -1.24 -10.74 4.04
C ARG A 130 -0.26 -9.69 4.54
N PHE A 131 0.98 -9.74 4.06
CA PHE A 131 2.02 -8.77 4.37
C PHE A 131 1.56 -7.35 4.00
N LEU A 132 1.03 -7.17 2.79
CA LEU A 132 0.48 -5.88 2.35
C LEU A 132 -0.75 -5.45 3.15
N HIS A 133 -1.59 -6.38 3.60
CA HIS A 133 -2.74 -6.06 4.44
C HIS A 133 -2.33 -5.56 5.83
N LEU A 134 -1.29 -6.17 6.41
CA LEU A 134 -0.79 -5.86 7.75
C LEU A 134 0.08 -4.60 7.76
N PHE A 135 1.04 -4.51 6.84
CA PHE A 135 2.05 -3.45 6.80
C PHE A 135 1.75 -2.36 5.77
N GLY A 136 0.70 -2.50 4.96
CA GLY A 136 0.32 -1.50 3.97
C GLY A 136 -0.22 -0.23 4.63
N GLY A 137 0.08 0.90 4.00
CA GLY A 137 -0.41 2.22 4.39
C GLY A 137 -1.20 2.86 3.25
N ARG A 138 -0.83 4.10 2.93
CA ARG A 138 -1.42 4.90 1.86
C ARG A 138 -1.36 4.21 0.49
N GLU A 139 -2.48 4.20 -0.21
CA GLU A 139 -2.72 3.34 -1.36
C GLU A 139 -2.11 3.86 -2.67
N ASP A 140 -1.86 5.16 -2.80
CA ASP A 140 -1.38 5.82 -4.01
C ASP A 140 0.15 6.05 -4.04
N VAL A 141 0.86 5.66 -2.98
CA VAL A 141 2.28 5.98 -2.81
C VAL A 141 3.02 4.99 -1.91
N HIS A 142 4.23 4.63 -2.30
CA HIS A 142 5.20 3.97 -1.44
C HIS A 142 6.54 4.73 -1.50
N ALA A 143 7.52 4.36 -0.68
CA ALA A 143 8.85 4.94 -0.77
C ALA A 143 9.90 3.88 -1.10
N ARG A 144 10.96 4.28 -1.79
CA ARG A 144 12.12 3.45 -2.08
C ARG A 144 13.36 4.03 -1.39
N GLN A 145 14.10 3.19 -0.67
CA GLN A 145 15.38 3.57 -0.10
C GLN A 145 16.43 3.68 -1.20
N TRP A 146 17.26 4.71 -1.12
CA TRP A 146 18.46 4.88 -1.93
C TRP A 146 19.65 5.15 -1.01
N SER A 147 20.84 4.82 -1.50
CA SER A 147 22.12 5.17 -0.89
C SER A 147 23.09 5.52 -2.01
N ASP A 148 23.98 6.48 -1.76
CA ASP A 148 25.08 6.82 -2.67
C ASP A 148 26.42 6.25 -2.16
N PRO A 149 27.46 6.18 -3.02
CA PRO A 149 28.79 5.73 -2.63
C PRO A 149 29.44 6.60 -1.54
N GLY A 150 29.01 7.86 -1.41
CA GLY A 150 29.44 8.79 -0.36
C GLY A 150 28.82 8.51 1.02
N GLY A 151 28.04 7.42 1.16
CA GLY A 151 27.43 7.01 2.42
C GLY A 151 26.19 7.82 2.81
N ARG A 152 25.72 8.73 1.94
CA ARG A 152 24.41 9.36 2.10
C ARG A 152 23.33 8.39 1.66
N GLY A 153 22.15 8.54 2.22
CA GLY A 153 21.01 7.74 1.84
C GLY A 153 19.73 8.35 2.36
N GLY A 154 18.63 7.87 1.82
CA GLY A 154 17.32 8.41 2.14
C GLY A 154 16.23 7.56 1.52
N TYR A 155 15.05 8.15 1.46
CA TYR A 155 13.89 7.55 0.83
C TYR A 155 13.26 8.54 -0.13
N SER A 156 12.84 8.03 -1.28
CA SER A 156 12.13 8.80 -2.30
C SER A 156 10.71 8.27 -2.46
N PRO A 157 9.67 9.13 -2.43
CA PRO A 157 8.31 8.70 -2.71
C PRO A 157 8.15 8.32 -4.18
N ILE A 158 7.46 7.22 -4.43
CA ILE A 158 7.05 6.73 -5.74
C ILE A 158 5.52 6.74 -5.77
N LYS A 159 4.94 7.56 -6.64
CA LYS A 159 3.48 7.73 -6.80
C LYS A 159 2.85 6.54 -7.53
N ALA A 160 2.91 5.38 -6.90
CA ALA A 160 2.33 4.14 -7.37
C ALA A 160 1.95 3.26 -6.17
N PRO A 161 0.93 2.40 -6.31
CA PRO A 161 0.54 1.47 -5.25
C PRO A 161 1.67 0.50 -4.92
N LEU A 162 1.73 0.07 -3.66
CA LEU A 162 2.58 -1.03 -3.24
C LEU A 162 1.93 -2.36 -3.65
N THR A 163 2.55 -3.08 -4.59
CA THR A 163 2.02 -4.33 -5.16
C THR A 163 2.67 -5.57 -4.54
N PRO A 164 2.08 -6.78 -4.71
CA PRO A 164 2.71 -8.03 -4.27
C PRO A 164 4.10 -8.24 -4.88
N ASP A 165 4.32 -7.86 -6.13
CA ASP A 165 5.62 -8.03 -6.81
C ASP A 165 6.69 -7.08 -6.23
N LEU A 166 6.29 -5.87 -5.84
CA LEU A 166 7.15 -4.94 -5.12
C LEU A 166 7.47 -5.43 -3.70
N ALA A 167 6.48 -6.00 -3.00
CA ALA A 167 6.71 -6.64 -1.71
C ALA A 167 7.64 -7.84 -1.83
N GLN A 168 7.48 -8.69 -2.86
CA GLN A 168 8.39 -9.79 -3.14
C GLN A 168 9.82 -9.28 -3.39
N SER A 169 9.97 -8.24 -4.21
CA SER A 169 11.27 -7.60 -4.49
C SER A 169 11.90 -7.03 -3.22
N HIS A 170 11.10 -6.47 -2.32
CA HIS A 170 11.55 -6.00 -1.02
C HIS A 170 12.10 -7.13 -0.15
N LEU A 171 11.33 -8.22 -0.04
CA LEU A 171 11.67 -9.40 0.75
C LEU A 171 12.87 -10.16 0.15
N ALA A 172 13.00 -10.21 -1.18
CA ALA A 172 14.17 -10.73 -1.86
C ALA A 172 15.42 -9.85 -1.64
N GLY A 173 15.25 -8.60 -1.23
CA GLY A 173 16.33 -7.65 -0.98
C GLY A 173 16.83 -6.91 -2.23
N SER A 174 16.14 -7.04 -3.37
CA SER A 174 16.46 -6.30 -4.61
C SER A 174 16.05 -4.83 -4.52
N VAL A 175 15.01 -4.50 -3.74
CA VAL A 175 14.63 -3.13 -3.35
C VAL A 175 14.43 -3.01 -1.84
N THR A 176 14.48 -1.80 -1.30
CA THR A 176 14.10 -1.54 0.10
C THR A 176 12.99 -0.53 0.09
N LEU A 177 11.83 -0.91 0.60
CA LEU A 177 10.61 -0.14 0.48
C LEU A 177 10.16 0.35 1.85
N GLY A 178 9.39 1.43 1.86
CA GLY A 178 8.69 1.93 3.03
C GLY A 178 7.30 2.43 2.66
N VAL A 179 6.49 2.68 3.69
CA VAL A 179 5.09 3.05 3.57
C VAL A 179 4.77 4.30 4.38
N TYR A 180 3.78 5.05 3.92
CA TYR A 180 3.16 6.13 4.68
C TYR A 180 1.94 5.54 5.41
N PRO A 181 1.94 5.38 6.75
CA PRO A 181 0.92 4.56 7.43
C PRO A 181 -0.52 5.05 7.28
N ILE A 182 -0.71 6.37 7.15
CA ILE A 182 -2.04 6.98 7.06
C ILE A 182 -2.57 6.87 5.63
N ARG A 183 -3.66 6.13 5.52
CA ARG A 183 -4.39 5.86 4.28
C ARG A 183 -5.06 7.09 3.71
N LEU A 184 -5.50 7.03 2.46
CA LEU A 184 -6.20 8.12 1.78
C LEU A 184 -7.51 8.54 2.49
N ASP A 185 -8.13 7.61 3.22
CA ASP A 185 -9.34 7.86 4.01
C ASP A 185 -9.06 8.37 5.43
N GLY A 186 -7.79 8.59 5.79
CA GLY A 186 -7.37 9.07 7.11
C GLY A 186 -7.34 7.99 8.20
N THR A 187 -7.40 6.70 7.83
CA THR A 187 -7.25 5.57 8.76
C THR A 187 -5.85 4.95 8.69
N VAL A 188 -5.53 4.03 9.60
CA VAL A 188 -4.31 3.22 9.61
C VAL A 188 -4.65 1.75 9.82
N ASN A 189 -3.87 0.84 9.23
CA ASN A 189 -4.01 -0.61 9.44
C ASN A 189 -3.20 -1.11 10.64
N PHE A 190 -2.16 -0.37 11.02
CA PHE A 190 -1.23 -0.71 12.09
C PHE A 190 -0.77 0.56 12.81
N PHE A 191 -0.11 0.36 13.96
CA PHE A 191 0.77 1.34 14.57
C PHE A 191 2.14 0.72 14.81
N ALA A 192 3.16 1.56 14.98
CA ALA A 192 4.50 1.09 15.29
C ALA A 192 5.18 1.97 16.34
N LEU A 193 5.96 1.35 17.23
CA LEU A 193 6.94 2.07 18.04
C LEU A 193 8.31 1.93 17.36
N ASP A 194 8.93 3.05 17.05
CA ASP A 194 10.25 3.12 16.43
C ASP A 194 11.26 3.52 17.51
N LEU A 195 12.00 2.52 18.00
CA LEU A 195 13.03 2.68 19.02
C LEU A 195 14.39 2.75 18.33
N ASP A 196 15.08 3.87 18.51
CA ASP A 196 16.22 4.24 17.69
C ASP A 196 17.38 4.70 18.57
N ILE A 197 18.62 4.34 18.22
CA ILE A 197 19.80 4.92 18.86
C ILE A 197 19.86 6.41 18.49
N ARG A 198 19.95 7.28 19.51
CA ARG A 198 20.01 8.73 19.33
C ARG A 198 21.24 9.13 18.52
N LYS A 199 21.09 10.20 17.74
CA LYS A 199 22.19 10.75 16.92
C LYS A 199 23.43 11.10 17.75
N ALA A 200 23.26 11.62 18.96
CA ALA A 200 24.38 11.95 19.84
C ALA A 200 25.18 10.70 20.24
N ALA A 201 24.51 9.59 20.58
CA ALA A 201 25.16 8.32 20.89
C ALA A 201 25.89 7.75 19.66
N LEU A 202 25.28 7.82 18.47
CA LEU A 202 25.94 7.42 17.21
C LEU A 202 27.18 8.26 16.90
N GLN A 203 27.17 9.56 17.22
CA GLN A 203 28.33 10.43 17.05
C GLN A 203 29.45 10.08 18.03
N ARG A 204 29.13 9.72 19.28
CA ARG A 204 30.12 9.22 20.25
C ARG A 204 30.78 7.93 19.80
N ALA A 205 30.01 7.04 19.16
CA ALA A 205 30.49 5.76 18.64
C ALA A 205 31.16 5.84 17.25
N ALA A 206 31.30 7.04 16.67
CA ALA A 206 31.82 7.18 15.31
C ALA A 206 33.29 6.75 15.25
N GLY A 207 33.57 5.70 14.48
CA GLY A 207 34.92 5.10 14.39
C GLY A 207 35.26 4.15 15.54
N ASP A 208 34.34 3.91 16.47
CA ASP A 208 34.49 2.96 17.57
C ASP A 208 33.49 1.81 17.40
N GLU A 209 33.97 0.70 16.83
CA GLU A 209 33.14 -0.48 16.58
C GLU A 209 32.64 -1.15 17.86
N GLN A 210 33.40 -1.07 18.96
CA GLN A 210 33.01 -1.67 20.24
C GLN A 210 31.87 -0.88 20.88
N GLU A 211 31.96 0.45 20.90
CA GLU A 211 30.86 1.30 21.39
C GLU A 211 29.63 1.16 20.49
N PHE A 212 29.79 1.06 19.16
CA PHE A 212 28.67 0.82 18.27
C PHE A 212 28.02 -0.55 18.51
N ALA A 213 28.80 -1.59 18.76
CA ALA A 213 28.30 -2.91 19.16
C ALA A 213 27.55 -2.85 20.50
N ARG A 214 28.07 -2.12 21.49
CA ARG A 214 27.38 -1.88 22.77
C ARG A 214 26.04 -1.18 22.55
N LEU A 215 25.99 -0.10 21.76
CA LEU A 215 24.74 0.61 21.46
C LEU A 215 23.72 -0.28 20.73
N ARG A 216 24.17 -1.16 19.83
CA ARG A 216 23.30 -2.16 19.20
C ARG A 216 22.73 -3.16 20.20
N HIS A 217 23.51 -3.57 21.19
CA HIS A 217 23.01 -4.41 22.28
C HIS A 217 22.00 -3.66 23.15
N VAL A 218 22.28 -2.39 23.49
CA VAL A 218 21.38 -1.53 24.29
C VAL A 218 20.03 -1.32 23.59
N VAL A 219 20.00 -0.98 22.30
CA VAL A 219 18.73 -0.81 21.58
C VAL A 219 17.97 -2.13 21.41
N HIS A 220 18.70 -3.24 21.28
CA HIS A 220 18.09 -4.57 21.22
C HIS A 220 17.41 -4.93 22.55
N GLN A 221 18.11 -4.74 23.68
CA GLN A 221 17.54 -4.99 24.99
C GLN A 221 16.37 -4.05 25.29
N GLY A 222 16.51 -2.75 24.99
CA GLY A 222 15.41 -1.80 25.15
C GLY A 222 14.18 -2.17 24.31
N GLY A 223 14.36 -2.78 23.15
CA GLY A 223 13.25 -3.30 22.34
C GLY A 223 12.50 -4.45 23.05
N LEU A 224 13.22 -5.35 23.72
CA LEU A 224 12.64 -6.44 24.51
C LEU A 224 11.94 -5.92 25.77
N ASP A 225 12.55 -4.96 26.47
CA ASP A 225 11.97 -4.37 27.68
C ASP A 225 10.67 -3.63 27.36
N VAL A 226 10.63 -2.89 26.24
CA VAL A 226 9.40 -2.24 25.75
C VAL A 226 8.36 -3.28 25.35
N LEU A 227 8.75 -4.35 24.63
CA LEU A 227 7.82 -5.43 24.29
C LEU A 227 7.21 -6.07 25.55
N GLN A 228 8.01 -6.32 26.59
CA GLN A 228 7.54 -6.86 27.85
C GLN A 228 6.54 -5.91 28.55
N GLN A 229 6.81 -4.61 28.57
CA GLN A 229 5.87 -3.61 29.10
C GLN A 229 4.55 -3.60 28.32
N LEU A 230 4.61 -3.67 26.99
CA LEU A 230 3.43 -3.72 26.11
C LEU A 230 2.60 -4.99 26.29
N ASN A 231 3.26 -6.13 26.48
CA ASN A 231 2.59 -7.38 26.85
C ASN A 231 1.86 -7.25 28.19
N GLY A 232 2.40 -6.50 29.17
CA GLY A 232 1.72 -6.17 30.42
C GLY A 232 0.43 -5.35 30.24
N TYR A 233 0.36 -4.55 29.17
CA TYR A 233 -0.86 -3.86 28.75
C TYR A 233 -1.82 -4.73 27.93
N GLY A 234 -1.43 -5.96 27.58
CA GLY A 234 -2.20 -6.86 26.73
C GLY A 234 -2.13 -6.48 25.25
N LEU A 235 -1.01 -5.89 24.80
CA LEU A 235 -0.81 -5.50 23.41
C LEU A 235 0.14 -6.48 22.72
N PRO A 236 -0.36 -7.36 21.83
CA PRO A 236 0.44 -8.38 21.14
C PRO A 236 1.18 -7.76 19.93
N LEU A 237 2.39 -7.27 20.14
CA LEU A 237 3.21 -6.65 19.08
C LEU A 237 4.28 -7.60 18.55
N LEU A 238 4.66 -7.43 17.28
CA LEU A 238 5.83 -8.08 16.69
C LEU A 238 7.05 -7.16 16.78
N LEU A 239 8.15 -7.67 17.35
CA LEU A 239 9.42 -6.94 17.42
C LEU A 239 10.29 -7.23 16.17
N GLU A 240 10.90 -6.20 15.60
CA GLU A 240 11.80 -6.26 14.45
C GLU A 240 13.16 -5.64 14.78
N ASP A 241 14.27 -6.32 14.45
CA ASP A 241 15.56 -5.66 14.18
C ASP A 241 15.47 -4.96 12.82
N SER A 242 15.57 -3.63 12.79
CA SER A 242 15.45 -2.86 11.54
C SER A 242 16.61 -3.08 10.55
N GLY A 243 17.60 -3.91 10.91
CA GLY A 243 18.79 -4.16 10.11
C GLY A 243 19.84 -3.05 10.27
N PHE A 244 19.62 -2.05 11.12
CA PHE A 244 20.61 -1.01 11.37
C PHE A 244 20.66 -0.59 12.84
N LYS A 245 20.12 0.58 13.17
CA LYS A 245 20.29 1.25 14.47
C LYS A 245 19.02 1.28 15.34
N GLY A 246 17.97 0.59 14.90
CA GLY A 246 16.66 0.68 15.53
C GLY A 246 15.94 -0.64 15.67
N ARG A 247 14.86 -0.62 16.43
CA ARG A 247 13.90 -1.70 16.62
C ARG A 247 12.52 -1.15 16.34
N HIS A 248 11.73 -1.87 15.55
CA HIS A 248 10.33 -1.53 15.37
C HIS A 248 9.45 -2.53 16.12
N LEU A 249 8.47 -2.04 16.86
CA LEU A 249 7.44 -2.87 17.47
C LEU A 249 6.13 -2.61 16.73
N TRP A 250 5.60 -3.62 16.06
CA TRP A 250 4.45 -3.51 15.16
C TRP A 250 3.18 -4.02 15.83
N GLY A 251 2.15 -3.17 15.93
CA GLY A 251 0.82 -3.53 16.40
C GLY A 251 -0.19 -3.44 15.27
N PHE A 252 -0.92 -4.52 14.99
CA PHE A 252 -1.88 -4.58 13.89
C PHE A 252 -3.30 -4.43 14.38
N LEU A 253 -4.15 -3.75 13.60
CA LEU A 253 -5.53 -3.48 13.98
C LEU A 253 -6.46 -4.49 13.28
N GLU A 254 -7.51 -4.92 13.97
CA GLU A 254 -8.50 -5.83 13.37
C GLU A 254 -9.18 -5.22 12.14
N ARG A 255 -9.35 -3.90 12.18
CA ARG A 255 -9.94 -3.07 11.13
C ARG A 255 -9.20 -1.73 11.09
N PRO A 256 -9.17 -1.03 9.95
CA PRO A 256 -8.58 0.29 9.88
C PRO A 256 -9.23 1.25 10.87
N LEU A 257 -8.44 1.92 11.71
CA LEU A 257 -8.92 2.90 12.69
C LEU A 257 -8.50 4.32 12.31
N PRO A 258 -9.25 5.37 12.72
CA PRO A 258 -8.86 6.75 12.46
C PRO A 258 -7.46 7.05 12.97
N ALA A 259 -6.59 7.61 12.14
CA ALA A 259 -5.21 7.95 12.52
C ALA A 259 -5.16 8.86 13.75
N SER A 260 -6.14 9.75 13.91
CA SER A 260 -6.27 10.62 15.08
C SER A 260 -6.51 9.88 16.39
N LEU A 261 -7.22 8.75 16.36
CA LEU A 261 -7.45 7.92 17.55
C LEU A 261 -6.14 7.21 17.92
N VAL A 262 -5.53 6.55 16.94
CA VAL A 262 -4.31 5.75 17.13
C VAL A 262 -3.12 6.63 17.54
N HIS A 263 -3.00 7.83 16.96
CA HIS A 263 -2.00 8.82 17.36
C HIS A 263 -2.18 9.31 18.81
N LYS A 264 -3.43 9.56 19.25
CA LYS A 264 -3.72 9.94 20.64
C LYS A 264 -3.40 8.80 21.60
N PHE A 265 -3.78 7.57 21.25
CA PHE A 265 -3.41 6.36 21.99
C PHE A 265 -1.89 6.27 22.14
N GLY A 266 -1.14 6.35 21.04
CA GLY A 266 0.32 6.26 21.05
C GLY A 266 1.00 7.36 21.86
N THR A 267 0.51 8.60 21.77
CA THR A 267 1.04 9.72 22.57
C THR A 267 0.84 9.48 24.07
N GLY A 268 -0.30 8.89 24.46
CA GLY A 268 -0.55 8.48 25.84
C GLY A 268 0.33 7.31 26.28
N LEU A 269 0.49 6.30 25.40
CA LEU A 269 1.30 5.12 25.63
C LEU A 269 2.78 5.46 25.83
N LEU A 270 3.36 6.33 25.00
CA LEU A 270 4.75 6.77 25.11
C LEU A 270 5.08 7.41 26.47
N ARG A 271 4.09 8.00 27.16
CA ARG A 271 4.30 8.59 28.51
C ARG A 271 4.35 7.55 29.62
N ARG A 272 3.90 6.33 29.35
CA ARG A 272 3.86 5.22 30.32
C ARG A 272 5.01 4.24 30.14
N LEU A 273 5.60 4.21 28.95
CA LEU A 273 6.75 3.36 28.66
C LEU A 273 8.01 4.02 29.20
N VAL A 274 8.86 3.19 29.79
CA VAL A 274 10.16 3.61 30.33
C VAL A 274 11.27 3.00 29.47
N LEU A 275 12.29 3.80 29.18
CA LEU A 275 13.54 3.35 28.56
C LEU A 275 14.66 3.45 29.59
N ASP A 276 15.42 2.38 29.76
CA ASP A 276 16.50 2.31 30.76
C ASP A 276 17.80 2.97 30.29
N SER A 277 17.80 3.63 29.13
CA SER A 277 18.97 4.29 28.56
C SER A 277 18.63 5.61 27.87
N ASP A 278 19.36 6.67 28.26
CA ASP A 278 19.30 7.98 27.60
C ASP A 278 19.86 7.98 26.18
N ASP A 279 20.62 6.94 25.79
CA ASP A 279 21.13 6.77 24.43
C ASP A 279 20.02 6.41 23.43
N LEU A 280 18.82 6.07 23.91
CA LEU A 280 17.69 5.63 23.10
C LEU A 280 16.60 6.69 23.00
N SER A 281 15.95 6.76 21.84
CA SER A 281 14.73 7.53 21.61
C SER A 281 13.65 6.63 21.05
N MET A 282 12.41 6.87 21.43
CA MET A 282 11.25 6.12 20.93
C MET A 282 10.21 7.07 20.36
N GLU A 283 9.75 6.75 19.16
CA GLU A 283 8.69 7.47 18.47
C GLU A 283 7.51 6.54 18.19
N PHE A 284 6.32 7.12 18.01
CA PHE A 284 5.11 6.34 17.70
C PHE A 284 4.56 6.72 16.33
N PHE A 285 4.24 5.71 15.52
CA PHE A 285 3.61 5.84 14.22
C PHE A 285 2.15 5.38 14.29
N PRO A 286 1.20 6.16 13.74
CA PRO A 286 1.41 7.42 13.02
C PRO A 286 1.81 8.57 13.96
N LYS A 287 2.77 9.41 13.53
CA LYS A 287 3.24 10.59 14.28
C LYS A 287 2.24 11.75 14.26
N GLN A 288 1.18 11.66 13.47
CA GLN A 288 0.14 12.67 13.33
C GLN A 288 -1.24 12.04 13.20
N GLY A 289 -2.26 12.77 13.64
CA GLY A 289 -3.66 12.32 13.53
C GLY A 289 -4.35 12.63 12.21
N LYS A 290 -3.77 13.51 11.37
CA LYS A 290 -4.28 13.95 10.07
C LYS A 290 -3.11 14.31 9.16
N ILE A 291 -3.30 14.18 7.85
CA ILE A 291 -2.35 14.67 6.85
C ILE A 291 -2.86 16.02 6.29
N CYS A 292 -1.96 16.99 6.12
CA CYS A 292 -2.25 18.23 5.39
C CYS A 292 -2.53 17.93 3.91
N LYS A 293 -3.28 18.79 3.20
CA LYS A 293 -3.75 18.53 1.82
C LYS A 293 -2.65 18.04 0.85
N ASP A 294 -1.42 18.52 0.99
CA ASP A 294 -0.30 18.18 0.09
C ASP A 294 0.80 17.33 0.78
N GLY A 295 0.55 16.87 2.00
CA GLY A 295 1.48 16.03 2.74
C GLY A 295 1.35 14.55 2.40
N LEU A 296 2.43 13.79 2.52
CA LEU A 296 2.39 12.32 2.49
C LEU A 296 2.22 11.71 3.89
N GLY A 297 2.60 12.45 4.92
CA GLY A 297 2.73 11.92 6.28
C GLY A 297 4.16 11.45 6.56
N ASN A 298 4.36 10.81 7.71
CA ASN A 298 5.68 10.25 8.05
C ASN A 298 5.85 8.85 7.46
N LEU A 299 7.05 8.58 6.95
CA LEU A 299 7.45 7.32 6.36
C LEU A 299 7.95 6.35 7.44
N ILE A 300 7.64 5.07 7.29
CA ILE A 300 8.32 3.98 8.00
C ILE A 300 8.79 2.91 7.00
N LYS A 301 9.99 2.34 7.21
CA LYS A 301 10.52 1.26 6.37
C LYS A 301 9.69 -0.02 6.60
N LEU A 302 9.40 -0.78 5.55
CA LEU A 302 8.82 -2.11 5.69
C LEU A 302 9.82 -3.07 6.37
N PRO A 303 9.32 -4.04 7.17
CA PRO A 303 10.19 -5.01 7.83
C PRO A 303 10.72 -6.04 6.83
N LEU A 304 11.69 -6.84 7.26
CA LEU A 304 12.25 -7.98 6.53
C LEU A 304 13.11 -7.65 5.29
N GLY A 305 13.12 -6.43 4.79
CA GLY A 305 14.03 -6.03 3.70
C GLY A 305 15.48 -5.79 4.13
N ILE A 306 16.38 -5.72 3.15
CA ILE A 306 17.80 -5.37 3.36
C ILE A 306 17.94 -3.86 3.50
N HIS A 307 18.56 -3.37 4.57
CA HIS A 307 18.80 -1.95 4.77
C HIS A 307 20.00 -1.48 3.93
N ARG A 308 19.80 -0.50 3.03
CA ARG A 308 20.79 -0.15 1.99
C ARG A 308 22.12 0.38 2.51
N ARG A 309 22.13 1.02 3.68
CA ARG A 309 23.37 1.54 4.26
C ARG A 309 24.19 0.48 5.00
N SER A 310 23.53 -0.48 5.65
CA SER A 310 24.21 -1.47 6.51
C SER A 310 24.39 -2.82 5.82
N GLY A 311 23.69 -3.07 4.70
CA GLY A 311 23.68 -4.36 4.02
C GLY A 311 22.96 -5.48 4.81
N ARG A 312 22.53 -5.21 6.04
CA ARG A 312 21.89 -6.21 6.90
C ARG A 312 20.39 -6.27 6.62
N ARG A 313 19.87 -7.50 6.63
CA ARG A 313 18.44 -7.80 6.59
C ARG A 313 17.78 -7.39 7.90
N GLY A 314 16.62 -6.75 7.82
CA GLY A 314 15.74 -6.61 8.98
C GLY A 314 15.11 -7.95 9.33
N MET A 315 14.98 -8.27 10.62
CA MET A 315 14.52 -9.59 11.07
C MET A 315 13.45 -9.42 12.13
N LEU A 316 12.35 -10.19 12.05
CA LEU A 316 11.46 -10.33 13.20
C LEU A 316 12.17 -11.11 14.30
N LEU A 317 11.91 -10.76 15.54
CA LEU A 317 12.53 -11.33 16.73
C LEU A 317 11.48 -12.10 17.54
N ASP A 318 11.87 -13.25 18.08
CA ASP A 318 11.07 -13.99 19.05
C ASP A 318 11.02 -13.28 20.43
N GLU A 319 10.24 -13.83 21.35
CA GLU A 319 10.09 -13.29 22.72
C GLU A 319 11.41 -13.25 23.52
N LYS A 320 12.42 -14.00 23.08
CA LYS A 320 13.76 -14.04 23.68
C LYS A 320 14.75 -13.12 22.94
N GLY A 321 14.32 -12.43 21.90
CA GLY A 321 15.14 -11.55 21.07
C GLY A 321 15.91 -12.27 19.95
N ASN A 322 15.69 -13.56 19.71
CA ASN A 322 16.39 -14.24 18.63
C ASN A 322 15.75 -13.94 17.27
N PRO A 323 16.54 -13.74 16.21
CA PRO A 323 16.01 -13.61 14.84
C PRO A 323 15.20 -14.84 14.42
N MET A 324 13.99 -14.62 13.92
CA MET A 324 13.14 -15.66 13.35
C MET A 324 13.61 -16.00 11.92
N ALA A 325 14.08 -17.22 11.69
CA ALA A 325 14.48 -17.69 10.36
C ALA A 325 13.27 -17.79 9.39
N ASP A 326 12.13 -18.28 9.90
CA ASP A 326 10.84 -18.27 9.20
C ASP A 326 9.85 -17.35 9.94
N PRO A 327 9.62 -16.11 9.46
CA PRO A 327 8.71 -15.17 10.10
C PRO A 327 7.23 -15.39 9.73
N TRP A 328 6.92 -16.23 8.73
CA TRP A 328 5.56 -16.35 8.21
C TRP A 328 4.57 -16.95 9.20
N PRO A 329 4.91 -17.96 10.03
CA PRO A 329 4.02 -18.41 11.10
C PRO A 329 3.59 -17.27 12.03
N ALA A 330 4.53 -16.41 12.45
CA ALA A 330 4.24 -15.26 13.28
C ALA A 330 3.33 -14.24 12.55
N ILE A 331 3.62 -13.92 11.28
CA ILE A 331 2.81 -13.00 10.47
C ILE A 331 1.39 -13.55 10.21
N ARG A 332 1.24 -14.86 10.01
CA ARG A 332 -0.05 -15.52 9.77
C ARG A 332 -0.94 -15.54 11.01
N GLN A 333 -0.32 -15.73 12.18
CA GLN A 333 -1.01 -15.92 13.46
C GLN A 333 -1.04 -14.64 14.31
N VAL A 334 -0.44 -13.54 13.84
CA VAL A 334 -0.37 -12.31 14.61
C VAL A 334 -1.76 -11.87 15.06
N GLU A 335 -1.90 -11.69 16.37
CA GLU A 335 -3.13 -11.21 16.96
C GLU A 335 -3.33 -9.75 16.56
N ARG A 336 -4.57 -9.43 16.19
CA ARG A 336 -4.95 -8.07 15.78
C ARG A 336 -5.74 -7.43 16.88
N ILE A 337 -5.50 -6.15 17.11
CA ILE A 337 -6.02 -5.42 18.24
C ILE A 337 -7.31 -4.71 17.82
N GLY A 338 -8.38 -5.00 18.56
CA GLY A 338 -9.67 -4.32 18.42
C GLY A 338 -9.59 -2.84 18.85
N ARG A 339 -10.66 -2.09 18.62
CA ARG A 339 -10.71 -0.67 18.98
C ARG A 339 -10.82 -0.47 20.49
N GLU A 340 -11.60 -1.32 21.14
CA GLU A 340 -11.99 -1.24 22.54
C GLU A 340 -10.77 -1.36 23.47
N PRO A 341 -9.85 -2.34 23.31
CA PRO A 341 -8.62 -2.39 24.10
C PRO A 341 -7.77 -1.12 24.04
N LEU A 342 -7.70 -0.46 22.87
CA LEU A 342 -6.99 0.82 22.72
C LEU A 342 -7.68 1.93 23.53
N LEU A 343 -9.01 1.99 23.50
CA LEU A 343 -9.78 3.00 24.23
C LEU A 343 -9.68 2.80 25.74
N ASP A 344 -9.79 1.57 26.23
CA ASP A 344 -9.68 1.23 27.66
C ASP A 344 -8.32 1.66 28.21
N LEU A 345 -7.26 1.42 27.45
CA LEU A 345 -5.92 1.88 27.80
C LEU A 345 -5.83 3.42 27.77
N MET A 346 -6.57 4.12 26.91
CA MET A 346 -6.56 5.58 26.87
C MET A 346 -7.28 6.21 28.08
N THR A 347 -8.40 5.64 28.51
CA THR A 347 -9.21 6.18 29.62
C THR A 347 -8.67 5.77 30.99
N GLY A 348 -7.83 4.73 31.06
CA GLY A 348 -7.26 4.26 32.32
C GLY A 348 -8.24 3.43 33.16
N GLU A 349 -9.39 3.07 32.60
CA GLU A 349 -10.42 2.27 33.27
C GLU A 349 -10.13 0.77 33.14
N ARG A 350 -9.08 0.28 33.82
CA ARG A 350 -9.03 -1.16 34.15
C ARG A 350 -9.88 -1.41 35.39
N GLN A 351 -11.20 -1.54 35.17
CA GLN A 351 -12.14 -2.46 35.81
C GLN A 351 -13.55 -1.86 35.84
N LEU A 352 -14.43 -2.36 34.94
CA LEU A 352 -15.76 -2.92 35.22
C LEU A 352 -16.54 -3.02 33.90
N SER A 353 -16.51 -4.19 33.26
CA SER A 353 -17.72 -4.91 32.86
C SER A 353 -17.38 -6.10 31.96
N GLN A 354 -17.26 -7.27 32.60
CA GLN A 354 -17.83 -8.48 32.01
C GLN A 354 -19.35 -8.27 31.91
N LYS A 355 -19.77 -7.59 30.86
CA LYS A 355 -21.09 -7.73 30.25
C LYS A 355 -21.00 -7.03 28.89
N ALA A 356 -20.42 -7.72 27.92
CA ALA A 356 -20.97 -7.63 26.58
C ALA A 356 -22.38 -8.22 26.64
N GLU A 357 -23.31 -7.46 27.24
CA GLU A 357 -24.71 -7.61 26.92
C GLU A 357 -24.75 -7.39 25.42
N ARG A 358 -25.02 -8.47 24.68
CA ARG A 358 -25.40 -8.37 23.27
C ARG A 358 -26.42 -7.25 23.23
N LEU A 359 -26.10 -6.15 22.54
CA LEU A 359 -27.11 -5.22 22.06
C LEU A 359 -28.00 -6.07 21.15
N SER A 360 -29.01 -6.68 21.75
CA SER A 360 -30.19 -7.13 21.04
C SER A 360 -30.81 -5.87 20.48
N PHE A 361 -30.61 -5.65 19.18
CA PHE A 361 -31.34 -4.66 18.43
C PHE A 361 -32.84 -4.90 18.68
N PRO A 362 -33.58 -3.93 19.24
CA PRO A 362 -35.02 -4.04 19.29
C PRO A 362 -35.51 -4.17 17.85
N GLN A 363 -36.28 -5.21 17.55
CA GLN A 363 -37.07 -5.27 16.32
C GLN A 363 -38.17 -4.21 16.42
N HIS A 364 -37.84 -2.95 16.13
CA HIS A 364 -38.84 -1.89 16.02
C HIS A 364 -39.61 -2.04 14.71
N ARG A 365 -40.56 -2.99 14.69
CA ARG A 365 -41.71 -2.94 13.76
C ARG A 365 -42.87 -2.11 14.32
N ASP A 366 -42.79 -1.65 15.56
CA ASP A 366 -43.89 -0.94 16.21
C ASP A 366 -43.59 0.55 16.42
N ALA A 367 -43.81 1.35 15.36
CA ALA A 367 -44.09 2.78 15.46
C ALA A 367 -44.81 3.33 14.21
N GLY A 368 -45.91 2.71 13.80
CA GLY A 368 -47.10 3.37 13.22
C GLY A 368 -46.95 4.44 12.12
N HIS A 369 -45.94 4.42 11.25
CA HIS A 369 -45.92 5.22 10.00
C HIS A 369 -45.36 4.38 8.84
N PRO A 370 -45.99 4.40 7.65
CA PRO A 370 -45.50 3.64 6.51
C PRO A 370 -44.19 4.26 6.00
N ILE A 371 -43.06 3.67 6.37
CA ILE A 371 -41.79 3.87 5.67
C ILE A 371 -41.95 3.19 4.31
N SER A 372 -41.49 3.82 3.23
CA SER A 372 -41.52 3.19 1.92
C SER A 372 -40.67 1.91 1.91
N LEU A 373 -41.05 0.94 1.07
CA LEU A 373 -40.36 -0.35 1.00
C LEU A 373 -38.87 -0.19 0.65
N GLU A 374 -38.51 0.75 -0.24
CA GLU A 374 -37.10 1.01 -0.59
C GLU A 374 -36.29 1.51 0.61
N VAL A 375 -36.85 2.44 1.38
CA VAL A 375 -36.18 3.01 2.55
C VAL A 375 -35.98 1.95 3.63
N ASP A 376 -37.00 1.12 3.89
CA ASP A 376 -36.88 0.07 4.91
C ASP A 376 -35.81 -0.97 4.53
N ILE A 377 -35.75 -1.41 3.27
CA ILE A 377 -34.74 -2.35 2.79
C ILE A 377 -33.33 -1.76 2.90
N VAL A 378 -33.14 -0.49 2.52
CA VAL A 378 -31.84 0.18 2.62
C VAL A 378 -31.42 0.32 4.08
N LEU A 379 -32.34 0.69 4.98
CA LEU A 379 -32.08 0.75 6.41
C LEU A 379 -31.84 -0.64 7.01
N GLU A 380 -32.49 -1.70 6.53
CA GLU A 380 -32.26 -3.08 7.01
C GLU A 380 -30.85 -3.57 6.62
N LYS A 381 -30.40 -3.26 5.40
CA LYS A 381 -29.12 -3.74 4.87
C LYS A 381 -27.92 -2.83 5.19
N CYS A 382 -28.15 -1.58 5.57
CA CYS A 382 -27.09 -0.65 5.96
C CYS A 382 -27.16 -0.30 7.45
N ALA A 383 -26.38 -1.03 8.26
CA ALA A 383 -26.28 -0.81 9.71
C ALA A 383 -26.00 0.65 10.11
N VAL A 384 -25.21 1.37 9.30
CA VAL A 384 -24.87 2.77 9.56
C VAL A 384 -26.08 3.69 9.41
N LEU A 385 -26.84 3.55 8.32
CA LEU A 385 -28.03 4.38 8.13
C LEU A 385 -29.12 4.02 9.15
N ARG A 386 -29.28 2.73 9.47
CA ARG A 386 -30.18 2.25 10.53
C ARG A 386 -29.88 2.91 11.86
N GLU A 387 -28.63 2.86 12.31
CA GLU A 387 -28.22 3.42 13.59
C GLU A 387 -28.50 4.93 13.68
N ILE A 388 -28.18 5.69 12.62
CA ILE A 388 -28.44 7.14 12.60
C ILE A 388 -29.94 7.40 12.66
N PHE A 389 -30.73 6.64 11.89
CA PHE A 389 -32.17 6.79 11.81
C PHE A 389 -32.86 6.44 13.14
N ASP A 390 -32.47 5.34 13.77
CA ASP A 390 -33.04 4.86 15.03
C ASP A 390 -32.66 5.79 16.20
N ARG A 391 -31.40 6.26 16.25
CA ARG A 391 -30.98 7.26 17.23
C ARG A 391 -31.70 8.59 17.05
N ALA A 392 -31.90 9.04 15.81
CA ALA A 392 -32.63 10.28 15.54
C ALA A 392 -34.09 10.19 15.99
N ASN A 393 -34.76 9.05 15.76
CA ASN A 393 -36.14 8.84 16.22
C ASN A 393 -36.24 8.74 17.75
N SER A 394 -35.32 8.02 18.40
CA SER A 394 -35.36 7.79 19.85
C SER A 394 -34.91 9.02 20.65
N GLN A 395 -33.82 9.67 20.22
CA GLN A 395 -33.20 10.79 20.92
C GLN A 395 -33.76 12.14 20.48
N ARG A 396 -34.56 12.17 19.41
CA ARG A 396 -35.10 13.39 18.79
C ARG A 396 -34.01 14.41 18.45
N ARG A 397 -32.85 13.91 18.03
CA ARG A 397 -31.67 14.72 17.72
C ARG A 397 -30.95 14.21 16.49
N LEU A 398 -30.42 15.13 15.70
CA LEU A 398 -29.72 14.82 14.46
C LEU A 398 -28.60 15.85 14.23
N SER A 399 -27.35 15.42 14.34
CA SER A 399 -26.20 16.29 14.07
C SER A 399 -26.13 16.69 12.59
N TYR A 400 -25.34 17.71 12.28
CA TYR A 400 -25.19 18.21 10.91
C TYR A 400 -24.72 17.12 9.92
N ASP A 401 -23.72 16.32 10.31
CA ASP A 401 -23.19 15.26 9.46
C ASP A 401 -24.13 14.05 9.35
N GLU A 402 -24.80 13.67 10.45
CA GLU A 402 -25.84 12.61 10.45
C GLU A 402 -26.99 13.00 9.51
N ARG A 403 -27.45 14.27 9.60
CA ARG A 403 -28.45 14.82 8.71
C ARG A 403 -28.00 14.77 7.26
N LEU A 404 -26.79 15.22 6.93
CA LEU A 404 -26.29 15.19 5.56
C LEU A 404 -26.21 13.76 5.00
N VAL A 405 -25.75 12.80 5.82
CA VAL A 405 -25.66 11.39 5.41
C VAL A 405 -27.06 10.83 5.12
N LEU A 406 -28.03 11.01 6.02
CA LEU A 406 -29.40 10.57 5.77
C LEU A 406 -30.01 11.28 4.56
N HIS A 407 -29.81 12.60 4.45
CA HIS A 407 -30.34 13.43 3.37
C HIS A 407 -29.87 12.95 2.00
N HIS A 408 -28.56 12.78 1.81
CA HIS A 408 -27.94 12.36 0.55
C HIS A 408 -27.92 10.84 0.35
N SER A 409 -28.55 10.06 1.24
CA SER A 409 -28.78 8.63 1.05
C SER A 409 -30.26 8.38 0.77
N LEU A 410 -31.12 8.62 1.77
CA LEU A 410 -32.55 8.32 1.68
C LEU A 410 -33.29 9.28 0.75
N GLY A 411 -32.80 10.50 0.55
CA GLY A 411 -33.43 11.49 -0.34
C GLY A 411 -33.45 11.08 -1.82
N HIS A 412 -32.73 10.03 -2.21
CA HIS A 412 -32.73 9.46 -3.56
C HIS A 412 -33.72 8.28 -3.74
N LEU A 413 -34.31 7.79 -2.64
CA LEU A 413 -35.20 6.63 -2.65
C LEU A 413 -36.65 7.06 -2.83
N ASP A 414 -37.47 6.18 -3.39
CA ASP A 414 -38.91 6.41 -3.44
C ASP A 414 -39.49 6.52 -2.02
N GLY A 415 -40.36 7.49 -1.79
CA GLY A 415 -40.86 7.85 -0.45
C GLY A 415 -39.81 8.35 0.57
N GLY A 416 -38.53 8.46 0.19
CA GLY A 416 -37.46 8.87 1.10
C GLY A 416 -37.52 10.34 1.54
N VAL A 417 -38.09 11.21 0.70
CA VAL A 417 -38.34 12.63 1.03
C VAL A 417 -39.31 12.75 2.21
N ASP A 418 -40.41 12.01 2.17
CA ASP A 418 -41.44 12.06 3.20
C ASP A 418 -40.91 11.50 4.52
N VAL A 419 -40.19 10.37 4.46
CA VAL A 419 -39.55 9.77 5.63
C VAL A 419 -38.54 10.73 6.27
N LEU A 420 -37.69 11.38 5.47
CA LEU A 420 -36.71 12.35 5.97
C LEU A 420 -37.37 13.58 6.57
N ASN A 421 -38.39 14.15 5.92
CA ASN A 421 -39.08 15.33 6.42
C ASN A 421 -39.83 15.03 7.72
N GLN A 422 -40.47 13.86 7.84
CA GLN A 422 -41.09 13.42 9.10
C GLN A 422 -40.04 13.25 10.20
N LEU A 423 -38.86 12.72 9.90
CA LEU A 423 -37.76 12.64 10.86
C LEU A 423 -37.29 14.04 11.27
N TYR A 424 -37.12 14.96 10.32
CA TYR A 424 -36.69 16.34 10.59
C TYR A 424 -37.69 17.10 11.46
N GLN A 425 -38.99 16.91 11.27
CA GLN A 425 -40.03 17.50 12.14
C GLN A 425 -39.88 17.08 13.61
N ARG A 426 -39.31 15.89 13.87
CA ARG A 426 -39.12 15.37 15.23
C ARG A 426 -37.81 15.82 15.87
N CYS A 427 -36.89 16.41 15.10
CA CYS A 427 -35.57 16.88 15.54
C CYS A 427 -35.53 18.43 15.55
N PRO A 428 -35.74 19.09 16.70
CA PRO A 428 -35.91 20.55 16.79
C PRO A 428 -34.72 21.37 16.27
N GLU A 429 -33.51 20.79 16.26
CA GLU A 429 -32.31 21.45 15.74
C GLU A 429 -32.26 21.54 14.21
N VAL A 430 -33.12 20.80 13.50
CA VAL A 430 -33.13 20.78 12.04
C VAL A 430 -33.96 21.95 11.52
N PRO A 431 -33.35 22.93 10.81
CA PRO A 431 -34.09 24.09 10.34
C PRO A 431 -35.01 23.70 9.17
N GLU A 432 -36.17 24.36 9.04
CA GLU A 432 -37.15 24.10 7.97
C GLU A 432 -36.56 24.15 6.55
N ARG A 433 -35.55 24.99 6.33
CA ARG A 433 -34.82 25.07 5.05
C ARG A 433 -34.10 23.78 4.65
N ALA A 434 -33.90 22.84 5.58
CA ALA A 434 -33.29 21.53 5.32
C ALA A 434 -34.29 20.51 4.75
N PHE A 435 -35.59 20.82 4.76
CA PHE A 435 -36.64 19.92 4.32
C PHE A 435 -36.62 19.79 2.80
N LEU A 436 -36.79 18.56 2.32
CA LEU A 436 -36.77 18.25 0.90
C LEU A 436 -38.14 18.53 0.28
N LYS A 437 -38.16 19.27 -0.82
CA LYS A 437 -39.39 19.51 -1.61
C LYS A 437 -39.62 18.45 -2.69
N ARG A 438 -38.57 17.73 -3.07
CA ARG A 438 -38.55 16.71 -4.13
C ARG A 438 -37.38 15.76 -3.91
N ALA A 439 -37.46 14.57 -4.51
CA ALA A 439 -36.38 13.60 -4.49
C ALA A 439 -35.09 14.19 -5.08
N LEU A 440 -33.96 13.81 -4.50
CA LEU A 440 -32.64 14.25 -4.94
C LEU A 440 -32.27 13.59 -6.27
N ARG A 441 -31.75 14.40 -7.18
CA ARG A 441 -31.15 13.96 -8.45
C ARG A 441 -29.62 14.02 -8.35
N GLY A 442 -28.93 13.19 -9.12
CA GLY A 442 -27.47 13.11 -9.13
C GLY A 442 -26.93 11.98 -8.24
N HIS A 443 -25.65 12.08 -7.88
CA HIS A 443 -24.94 10.99 -7.21
C HIS A 443 -25.22 10.96 -5.70
N PRO A 444 -25.67 9.82 -5.15
CA PRO A 444 -25.86 9.63 -3.72
C PRO A 444 -24.51 9.69 -2.99
N VAL A 445 -24.54 9.87 -1.67
CA VAL A 445 -23.31 9.83 -0.88
C VAL A 445 -22.71 8.41 -0.88
N SER A 446 -21.40 8.30 -1.07
CA SER A 446 -20.70 7.00 -1.08
C SER A 446 -20.42 6.47 0.32
N CYS A 447 -20.32 5.14 0.48
CA CYS A 447 -19.92 4.49 1.72
C CYS A 447 -18.58 5.05 2.28
N PRO A 448 -17.52 5.26 1.48
CA PRO A 448 -16.32 5.95 1.94
C PRO A 448 -16.59 7.36 2.47
N ARG A 449 -17.43 8.15 1.79
CA ARG A 449 -17.77 9.51 2.22
C ARG A 449 -18.59 9.51 3.52
N ILE A 450 -19.47 8.53 3.72
CA ILE A 450 -20.19 8.31 4.98
C ILE A 450 -19.21 8.00 6.12
N ARG A 451 -18.28 7.06 5.92
CA ARG A 451 -17.26 6.68 6.92
C ARG A 451 -16.39 7.87 7.33
N SER A 452 -15.98 8.70 6.37
CA SER A 452 -15.20 9.91 6.63
C SER A 452 -15.98 10.96 7.45
N ARG A 453 -17.30 11.09 7.24
CA ARG A 453 -18.14 12.06 7.96
C ARG A 453 -18.56 11.60 9.35
N LEU A 454 -18.81 10.31 9.53
CA LEU A 454 -19.33 9.73 10.77
C LEU A 454 -18.41 8.65 11.34
N PRO A 455 -17.14 8.97 11.63
CA PRO A 455 -16.17 7.99 12.12
C PRO A 455 -16.57 7.42 13.48
N ASN A 456 -17.23 8.20 14.34
CA ASN A 456 -17.72 7.77 15.65
C ASN A 456 -18.78 6.66 15.57
N ILE A 457 -19.64 6.68 14.54
CA ILE A 457 -20.68 5.67 14.32
C ILE A 457 -20.11 4.49 13.52
N THR A 458 -19.40 4.78 12.44
CA THR A 458 -18.91 3.73 11.53
C THR A 458 -17.80 2.86 12.13
N SER A 459 -17.12 3.31 13.18
CA SER A 459 -16.09 2.54 13.88
C SER A 459 -16.62 1.63 15.01
N ILE A 460 -17.88 1.78 15.44
CA ILE A 460 -18.53 0.85 16.39
C ILE A 460 -19.42 -0.18 15.70
N LEU A 461 -19.93 0.14 14.50
CA LEU A 461 -20.88 -0.72 13.80
C LEU A 461 -20.18 -1.73 12.89
N PRO A 462 -20.66 -2.98 12.84
CA PRO A 462 -20.22 -3.98 11.86
C PRO A 462 -20.81 -3.67 10.46
N CYS A 463 -20.28 -2.64 9.79
CA CYS A 463 -20.68 -2.27 8.44
C CYS A 463 -20.07 -3.22 7.39
N HIS A 464 -20.87 -4.17 6.89
CA HIS A 464 -20.46 -5.19 5.92
C HIS A 464 -21.08 -5.01 4.52
N CYS A 465 -21.44 -3.77 4.16
CA CYS A 465 -22.09 -3.52 2.87
C CYS A 465 -21.17 -3.98 1.72
N SER A 466 -21.70 -4.90 0.90
CA SER A 466 -21.06 -5.46 -0.28
C SER A 466 -22.03 -5.33 -1.46
N PHE A 467 -21.53 -4.89 -2.61
CA PHE A 467 -22.34 -4.50 -3.77
C PHE A 467 -22.00 -5.30 -5.04
N GLY A 468 -21.43 -6.51 -4.90
CA GLY A 468 -21.33 -7.52 -5.96
C GLY A 468 -20.36 -7.23 -7.11
N SER A 469 -19.94 -5.98 -7.35
CA SER A 469 -18.96 -5.63 -8.41
C SER A 469 -17.94 -4.57 -7.97
N LEU A 470 -16.69 -4.77 -8.39
CA LEU A 470 -15.53 -3.90 -8.13
C LEU A 470 -15.61 -2.52 -8.81
N HIS A 471 -16.53 -2.32 -9.77
CA HIS A 471 -16.66 -1.09 -10.55
C HIS A 471 -17.82 -0.19 -10.12
N HIS A 472 -18.63 -0.61 -9.15
CA HIS A 472 -19.75 0.19 -8.68
C HIS A 472 -19.29 1.25 -7.68
N TYR A 473 -19.75 2.49 -7.87
CA TYR A 473 -19.67 3.55 -6.87
C TYR A 473 -20.42 3.08 -5.59
N PRO A 474 -19.72 2.72 -4.50
CA PRO A 474 -20.33 2.01 -3.39
C PRO A 474 -21.18 2.99 -2.57
N THR A 475 -22.48 2.75 -2.49
CA THR A 475 -23.43 3.61 -1.80
C THR A 475 -24.56 2.78 -1.20
N PRO A 476 -25.10 3.12 -0.01
CA PRO A 476 -26.16 2.32 0.63
C PRO A 476 -27.40 2.15 -0.23
N ILE A 477 -27.67 3.09 -1.16
CA ILE A 477 -28.86 3.00 -2.02
C ILE A 477 -28.83 1.79 -2.97
N LEU A 478 -27.65 1.19 -3.20
CA LEU A 478 -27.52 -0.03 -4.00
C LEU A 478 -28.13 -1.26 -3.30
N HIS A 479 -28.56 -1.14 -2.03
CA HIS A 479 -29.34 -2.17 -1.36
C HIS A 479 -30.80 -2.26 -1.82
N ARG A 480 -31.31 -1.25 -2.54
CA ARG A 480 -32.69 -1.21 -3.02
C ARG A 480 -32.98 -2.37 -3.99
N PRO A 481 -34.23 -2.86 -4.06
CA PRO A 481 -34.63 -3.86 -5.04
C PRO A 481 -34.43 -3.34 -6.47
N ALA A 482 -34.05 -4.22 -7.41
CA ALA A 482 -34.20 -3.91 -8.83
C ALA A 482 -35.69 -3.73 -9.14
N PRO A 483 -36.08 -2.80 -10.03
CA PRO A 483 -37.48 -2.66 -10.42
C PRO A 483 -38.00 -3.99 -10.98
N ALA A 484 -39.16 -4.44 -10.49
CA ALA A 484 -39.77 -5.69 -10.93
C ALA A 484 -40.07 -5.62 -12.43
N GLN A 485 -39.51 -6.55 -13.20
CA GLN A 485 -39.92 -6.77 -14.58
C GLN A 485 -41.36 -7.31 -14.55
N THR A 486 -42.31 -6.58 -15.12
CA THR A 486 -43.68 -7.06 -15.27
C THR A 486 -43.70 -8.26 -16.22
N PRO A 487 -44.41 -9.36 -15.91
CA PRO A 487 -44.58 -10.45 -16.85
C PRO A 487 -45.43 -9.94 -18.02
N SER A 488 -44.81 -9.82 -19.20
CA SER A 488 -45.52 -9.46 -20.42
C SER A 488 -46.33 -10.66 -20.90
N ASP A 489 -47.65 -10.52 -20.93
CA ASP A 489 -48.53 -11.33 -21.76
C ASP A 489 -48.05 -11.27 -23.22
N SER A 490 -47.69 -12.41 -23.79
CA SER A 490 -48.27 -12.93 -25.04
C SER A 490 -47.46 -14.09 -25.60
N ALA A 491 -48.18 -15.17 -25.88
CA ALA A 491 -47.75 -16.20 -26.79
C ALA A 491 -47.49 -15.61 -28.19
N GLY A 492 -46.40 -16.02 -28.81
CA GLY A 492 -46.10 -15.70 -30.20
C GLY A 492 -44.61 -15.79 -30.45
N ALA A 493 -44.16 -16.92 -31.00
CA ALA A 493 -42.80 -17.09 -31.48
C ALA A 493 -42.42 -15.92 -32.41
N GLY A 494 -41.41 -15.15 -32.01
CA GLY A 494 -40.85 -14.04 -32.77
C GLY A 494 -39.43 -13.80 -32.29
N GLU A 495 -38.49 -13.82 -33.22
CA GLU A 495 -37.08 -13.52 -33.01
C GLU A 495 -36.91 -12.20 -32.24
N ALA A 496 -36.06 -12.22 -31.22
CA ALA A 496 -35.73 -11.04 -30.42
C ALA A 496 -34.88 -10.05 -31.25
N PRO A 497 -35.19 -8.74 -31.26
CA PRO A 497 -34.22 -7.73 -31.62
C PRO A 497 -33.26 -7.49 -30.46
N GLU A 498 -31.98 -7.35 -30.82
CA GLU A 498 -30.78 -7.29 -29.98
C GLU A 498 -30.85 -6.26 -28.84
N GLU A 499 -30.41 -6.68 -27.65
CA GLU A 499 -30.18 -5.82 -26.48
C GLU A 499 -29.08 -4.79 -26.75
N ASN A 500 -29.32 -3.55 -26.33
CA ASN A 500 -28.31 -2.48 -26.27
C ASN A 500 -27.12 -2.89 -25.39
N THR A 501 -26.07 -3.40 -26.03
CA THR A 501 -24.75 -3.64 -25.43
C THR A 501 -24.08 -2.31 -25.05
N HIS A 502 -23.52 -2.26 -23.84
CA HIS A 502 -22.70 -1.15 -23.37
C HIS A 502 -21.45 -0.99 -24.27
N PRO A 503 -20.96 0.23 -24.57
CA PRO A 503 -19.87 0.44 -25.53
C PRO A 503 -18.55 -0.28 -25.19
N ALA A 504 -18.34 -0.66 -23.93
CA ALA A 504 -17.18 -1.43 -23.48
C ALA A 504 -17.32 -2.94 -23.74
N ASP A 505 -18.55 -3.47 -23.78
CA ASP A 505 -18.81 -4.89 -24.02
C ASP A 505 -18.79 -5.21 -25.52
N ALA A 506 -19.22 -4.26 -26.37
CA ALA A 506 -18.98 -4.32 -27.82
C ALA A 506 -17.47 -4.32 -28.16
N PHE A 507 -16.64 -3.66 -27.34
CA PHE A 507 -15.21 -3.52 -27.57
C PHE A 507 -14.41 -4.81 -27.29
N ALA A 508 -14.85 -5.62 -26.32
CA ALA A 508 -14.21 -6.91 -26.02
C ALA A 508 -14.38 -7.94 -27.15
N ALA A 509 -15.49 -7.86 -27.90
CA ALA A 509 -15.76 -8.74 -29.03
C ALA A 509 -14.98 -8.36 -30.31
N GLU A 510 -14.52 -7.11 -30.44
CA GLU A 510 -13.90 -6.57 -31.66
C GLU A 510 -12.36 -6.53 -31.64
N LEU A 511 -11.73 -6.97 -30.54
CA LEU A 511 -10.27 -7.08 -30.35
C LEU A 511 -9.57 -8.14 -31.23
N THR A 512 -10.26 -8.68 -32.25
CA THR A 512 -9.68 -9.58 -33.26
C THR A 512 -9.25 -8.85 -34.55
N ARG A 513 -9.34 -7.51 -34.61
CA ARG A 513 -9.01 -6.73 -35.82
C ARG A 513 -7.66 -5.99 -35.73
N ALA A 514 -7.09 -5.74 -36.92
CA ALA A 514 -5.74 -5.21 -37.14
C ALA A 514 -5.51 -3.79 -36.56
N PRO A 515 -4.27 -3.43 -36.18
CA PRO A 515 -3.94 -2.14 -35.56
C PRO A 515 -4.23 -0.95 -36.48
N GLY A 516 -4.74 0.16 -35.92
CA GLY A 516 -4.96 1.44 -36.63
C GLY A 516 -6.42 1.82 -36.91
N GLN A 517 -7.41 0.99 -36.58
CA GLN A 517 -8.83 1.33 -36.74
C GLN A 517 -9.37 2.20 -35.58
N ARG A 518 -10.33 3.08 -35.89
CA ARG A 518 -11.01 4.00 -34.97
C ARG A 518 -12.45 3.57 -34.79
N LEU A 519 -12.95 3.59 -33.55
CA LEU A 519 -14.35 3.34 -33.21
C LEU A 519 -14.92 4.61 -32.56
N GLU A 520 -15.90 5.22 -33.22
CA GLU A 520 -16.60 6.40 -32.72
C GLU A 520 -17.79 5.96 -31.85
N VAL A 521 -17.85 6.49 -30.63
CA VAL A 521 -18.96 6.26 -29.70
C VAL A 521 -19.39 7.60 -29.09
N ALA A 522 -20.62 7.68 -28.56
CA ALA A 522 -21.12 8.92 -28.00
C ALA A 522 -20.19 9.48 -26.91
N GLY A 523 -19.59 10.65 -27.16
CA GLY A 523 -18.68 11.35 -26.23
C GLY A 523 -17.17 11.25 -26.54
N GLY A 524 -16.77 10.53 -27.59
CA GLY A 524 -15.36 10.47 -28.00
C GLY A 524 -15.00 9.28 -28.90
N ILE A 525 -13.72 9.17 -29.22
CA ILE A 525 -13.20 8.19 -30.19
C ILE A 525 -12.21 7.26 -29.48
N TRP A 526 -12.41 5.96 -29.62
CA TRP A 526 -11.41 4.96 -29.26
C TRP A 526 -10.52 4.68 -30.47
N THR A 527 -9.20 4.69 -30.29
CA THR A 527 -8.24 4.30 -31.32
C THR A 527 -7.36 3.16 -30.82
N LEU A 528 -7.26 2.08 -31.60
CA LEU A 528 -6.30 1.01 -31.31
C LEU A 528 -4.92 1.42 -31.81
N ARG A 529 -3.94 1.48 -30.91
CA ARG A 529 -2.54 1.77 -31.22
C ARG A 529 -1.64 0.65 -30.72
N GLU A 530 -0.60 0.36 -31.48
CA GLU A 530 0.49 -0.48 -31.00
C GLU A 530 1.51 0.42 -30.31
N ILE A 531 1.69 0.20 -29.01
CA ILE A 531 2.64 0.93 -28.16
C ILE A 531 3.50 -0.13 -27.50
N ASP A 532 4.80 -0.09 -27.76
CA ASP A 532 5.79 -1.06 -27.24
C ASP A 532 5.45 -2.54 -27.57
N GLY A 533 4.93 -2.80 -28.78
CA GLY A 533 4.57 -4.15 -29.24
C GLY A 533 3.29 -4.72 -28.61
N VAL A 534 2.57 -3.91 -27.81
CA VAL A 534 1.29 -4.28 -27.20
C VAL A 534 0.18 -3.42 -27.80
N GLN A 535 -0.91 -4.06 -28.22
CA GLN A 535 -2.08 -3.32 -28.70
C GLN A 535 -2.83 -2.73 -27.51
N GLN A 536 -2.94 -1.40 -27.51
CA GLN A 536 -3.63 -0.64 -26.49
C GLN A 536 -4.73 0.21 -27.11
N ALA A 537 -5.86 0.29 -26.40
CA ALA A 537 -6.96 1.16 -26.77
C ALA A 537 -6.80 2.51 -26.07
N VAL A 538 -6.73 3.58 -26.86
CA VAL A 538 -6.55 4.95 -26.36
C VAL A 538 -7.83 5.75 -26.61
N TRP A 539 -8.37 6.36 -25.56
CA TRP A 539 -9.55 7.21 -25.62
C TRP A 539 -9.18 8.68 -25.88
N ALA A 540 -9.87 9.31 -26.83
CA ALA A 540 -9.81 10.75 -27.06
C ALA A 540 -11.22 11.35 -26.98
N PRO A 541 -11.50 12.27 -26.03
CA PRO A 541 -12.78 12.96 -25.98
C PRO A 541 -12.94 13.88 -27.19
N GLN A 542 -14.13 13.90 -27.81
CA GLN A 542 -14.47 14.90 -28.82
C GLN A 542 -14.71 16.23 -28.09
N LEU A 543 -13.83 17.21 -28.30
CA LEU A 543 -14.05 18.56 -27.82
C LEU A 543 -15.07 19.22 -28.75
N GLU A 544 -16.26 19.53 -28.23
CA GLU A 544 -17.23 20.40 -28.91
C GLU A 544 -16.59 21.80 -29.03
N GLU A 545 -16.59 22.37 -30.24
CA GLU A 545 -16.11 23.74 -30.55
C GLU A 545 -16.89 24.83 -29.81
#